data_AF-A0A5D8YHL8-F1
#
_entry.id   AF-A0A5D8YHL8-F1
#
_cell.length_a   1.000
_cell.length_b   1.000
_cell.length_c   1.000
_cell.angle_alpha   90.00
_cell.angle_beta   90.00
_cell.angle_gamma   90.00
#
_symmetry.space_group_name_H-M   'P 1'
#
loop_
_entity.id
_entity.type
_entity.pdbx_description
1 polymer ?
#
loop_
_entity_poly.entity_id
_entity_poly.type
_entity_poly.pdbx_seq_one_letter_code
_entity_poly.pdbx_strand_id
1 'polypeptide(L)' 'MSVDFVTKREIHTVLVSHILRQAWRISGYIIFCIGDALSNPAPTEDVLLNPKEELTREYVKGYIS' A
#
# COMPACT_ATOMS: atom_id res chain seq x y z
N MET A 1 4.18 -29.31 33.33
CA MET A 1 3.42 -29.23 32.05
C MET A 1 3.63 -27.82 31.53
N SER A 2 4.60 -27.62 30.63
CA SER A 2 4.79 -26.31 29.98
C SER A 2 3.74 -26.18 28.88
N VAL A 3 3.01 -25.07 28.89
CA VAL A 3 2.13 -24.70 27.79
C VAL A 3 2.95 -23.83 26.87
N ASP A 4 3.35 -24.38 25.73
CA ASP A 4 4.03 -23.62 24.69
C ASP A 4 2.99 -22.77 23.93
N PHE A 5 3.10 -21.45 24.06
CA PHE A 5 2.32 -20.51 23.25
C PHE A 5 2.94 -20.46 21.85
N VAL A 6 2.22 -20.97 20.84
CA VAL A 6 2.60 -20.81 19.43
C VAL A 6 2.52 -19.33 19.04
N THR A 7 3.64 -18.75 18.64
CA THR A 7 3.76 -17.36 18.18
C THR A 7 3.08 -17.15 16.82
N LYS A 8 2.54 -15.94 16.60
CA LYS A 8 1.86 -15.50 15.36
C LYS A 8 2.62 -15.96 14.11
N ARG A 9 1.93 -16.62 13.18
CA ARG A 9 2.46 -16.85 11.82
C ARG A 9 2.56 -15.51 11.08
N GLU A 10 3.70 -15.25 10.46
CA GLU A 10 3.88 -14.11 9.55
C GLU A 10 3.10 -14.39 8.27
N ILE A 11 1.99 -13.68 8.07
CA ILE A 11 1.17 -13.78 6.86
C ILE A 11 1.55 -12.62 5.95
N HIS A 12 2.19 -12.91 4.82
CA HIS A 12 2.38 -11.94 3.76
C HIS A 12 1.10 -11.83 2.93
N THR A 13 0.52 -10.64 2.86
CA THR A 13 -0.72 -10.38 2.14
C THR A 13 -0.46 -9.41 1.00
N VAL A 14 -1.03 -9.68 -0.17
CA VAL A 14 -1.10 -8.74 -1.29
C VAL A 14 -2.56 -8.34 -1.46
N LEU A 15 -2.84 -7.04 -1.42
CA LEU A 15 -4.16 -6.47 -1.67
C LEU A 15 -4.07 -5.54 -2.89
N VAL A 16 -5.00 -5.72 -3.82
CA VAL A 16 -5.25 -4.78 -4.91
C VAL A 16 -6.58 -4.08 -4.61
N SER A 17 -6.56 -2.75 -4.51
CA SER A 17 -7.76 -1.97 -4.18
C SER A 17 -7.62 -0.55 -4.73
N HIS A 18 -8.74 0.01 -5.20
CA HIS A 18 -8.86 1.43 -5.53
C HIS A 18 -9.21 2.28 -4.30
N ILE A 19 -9.50 1.65 -3.15
CA ILE A 19 -9.86 2.37 -1.92
C ILE A 19 -8.57 2.72 -1.17
N LEU A 20 -8.02 3.90 -1.45
CA LEU A 20 -6.77 4.39 -0.85
C LEU A 20 -6.76 4.34 0.69
N ARG A 21 -7.92 4.60 1.32
CA ARG A 21 -8.07 4.50 2.78
C ARG A 21 -7.83 3.08 3.32
N GLN A 22 -8.20 2.05 2.56
CA GLN A 22 -7.93 0.67 2.95
C GLN A 22 -6.45 0.36 2.82
N ALA A 23 -5.83 0.72 1.69
CA ALA A 23 -4.40 0.56 1.47
C ALA A 23 -3.62 1.22 2.62
N TRP A 24 -3.91 2.49 2.94
CA TRP A 24 -3.26 3.20 4.04
C TRP A 24 -3.32 2.45 5.38
N ARG A 25 -4.46 1.87 5.71
CA ARG A 25 -4.67 1.25 7.02
C ARG A 25 -3.96 -0.10 7.19
N ILE A 26 -3.67 -0.82 6.11
CA ILE A 26 -3.22 -2.21 6.20
C ILE A 26 -1.88 -2.49 5.51
N SER A 27 -1.44 -1.65 4.58
CA SER A 27 -0.21 -1.88 3.84
C SER A 27 0.99 -1.21 4.51
N GLY A 28 2.12 -1.92 4.56
CA GLY A 28 3.41 -1.31 4.86
C GLY A 28 4.06 -0.67 3.62
N TYR A 29 3.82 -1.28 2.45
CA TYR A 29 4.35 -0.83 1.16
C TYR A 29 3.24 -0.82 0.11
N ILE A 30 3.35 0.10 -0.83
CA ILE A 30 2.48 0.22 -1.99
C ILE A 30 3.32 0.17 -3.26
N ILE A 31 2.80 -0.58 -4.23
CA ILE A 31 3.14 -0.44 -5.64
C ILE A 31 1.94 0.25 -6.27
N PHE A 32 2.17 1.36 -6.93
CA PHE A 32 1.13 2.16 -7.54
C PHE A 32 1.11 1.88 -9.05
N CYS A 33 -0.07 1.62 -9.60
CA CYS A 33 -0.26 1.23 -10.99
C CYS A 33 -1.29 2.15 -11.65
N ILE A 34 -0.88 2.84 -12.72
CA ILE A 34 -1.76 3.65 -13.58
C ILE A 34 -1.49 3.27 -15.03
N GLY A 35 -2.50 2.69 -15.70
CA GLY A 35 -2.35 2.16 -17.05
C GLY A 35 -1.23 1.13 -17.12
N ASP A 36 -0.26 1.35 -18.01
CA ASP A 36 0.92 0.51 -18.16
C ASP A 36 2.09 0.93 -17.25
N ALA A 37 1.93 2.01 -16.48
CA ALA A 37 2.97 2.53 -15.59
C ALA A 37 2.86 1.90 -14.19
N LEU A 38 3.96 1.29 -13.74
CA LEU A 38 4.13 0.73 -12.40
C LEU A 38 5.23 1.47 -11.66
N SER A 39 4.96 1.91 -10.43
CA SER A 39 5.97 2.47 -9.55
C SER A 39 6.86 1.38 -8.95
N ASN A 40 8.03 1.76 -8.46
CA ASN A 40 8.76 0.91 -7.53
C ASN A 40 7.97 0.75 -6.21
N PRO A 41 8.14 -0.37 -5.48
CA PRO A 41 7.59 -0.51 -4.14
C PRO A 41 8.14 0.58 -3.22
N ALA A 42 7.26 1.30 -2.53
CA ALA A 42 7.64 2.36 -1.59
C ALA A 42 6.76 2.32 -0.33
N PRO A 43 7.21 2.91 0.80
CA PRO A 43 6.41 2.98 2.01
C PRO A 43 5.06 3.62 1.74
N THR A 44 4.01 3.09 2.35
CA THR A 44 2.64 3.58 2.19
C THR A 44 2.51 5.09 2.39
N GLU A 45 3.20 5.64 3.40
CA GLU A 45 3.18 7.09 3.68
C GLU A 45 3.85 7.92 2.58
N ASP A 46 4.95 7.43 2.01
CA ASP A 46 5.62 8.11 0.89
C ASP A 46 4.76 8.13 -0.38
N VAL A 47 3.94 7.09 -0.59
CA VAL A 47 3.06 7.01 -1.76
C VAL A 47 1.77 7.81 -1.57
N LEU A 48 1.17 7.76 -0.38
CA LEU A 48 -0.17 8.33 -0.14
C LEU A 48 -0.16 9.71 0.52
N LEU A 49 0.84 10.04 1.34
CA LEU A 49 0.92 11.33 2.03
C LEU A 49 1.89 12.28 1.32
N ASN A 50 3.01 11.76 0.81
CA ASN A 50 4.07 12.54 0.17
C ASN A 50 4.43 12.04 -1.25
N PRO A 51 3.46 11.87 -2.16
CA PRO A 51 3.71 11.28 -3.48
C PRO A 51 4.75 12.06 -4.27
N LYS A 52 5.84 11.38 -4.63
CA LYS A 52 6.94 11.95 -5.42
C LYS A 52 6.56 12.07 -6.90
N GLU A 53 5.92 11.03 -7.44
CA GLU A 53 5.48 10.98 -8.84
C GLU A 53 4.23 11.85 -9.07
N GLU A 54 4.17 12.51 -10.23
CA GLU A 54 3.09 13.43 -10.59
C GLU A 54 1.74 12.71 -10.71
N LEU A 55 1.67 11.61 -11.46
CA LEU A 55 0.44 10.84 -11.65
C LEU A 55 -0.13 10.30 -10.34
N THR A 56 0.74 9.80 -9.44
CA THR A 56 0.32 9.36 -8.09
C THR A 56 -0.27 10.51 -7.29
N ARG A 57 0.32 11.70 -7.39
CA ARG A 57 -0.16 12.90 -6.70
C ARG A 57 -1.52 13.35 -7.23
N GLU A 58 -1.73 13.30 -8.54
CA GLU A 58 -3.02 13.61 -9.14
C GLU A 58 -4.11 12.61 -8.74
N TYR A 59 -3.77 11.31 -8.72
CA TYR A 59 -4.70 10.26 -8.31
C TYR A 59 -5.08 10.38 -6.83
N VAL A 60 -4.11 10.55 -5.93
CA VAL A 60 -4.36 10.70 -4.49
C VAL A 60 -5.21 11.94 -4.20
N LYS A 61 -5.06 13.02 -4.97
CA LYS A 61 -5.90 14.22 -4.89
C LYS A 61 -7.30 14.02 -5.50
N GLY A 62 -7.53 12.93 -6.22
CA GLY A 62 -8.79 12.63 -6.88
C GLY A 62 -9.02 13.40 -8.18
N TYR A 63 -7.97 13.92 -8.82
CA TYR A 63 -8.09 14.60 -10.11
C TYR A 63 -8.24 13.63 -11.29
N ILE A 64 -7.74 12.40 -11.11
CA ILE A 64 -7.81 11.30 -12.06
C ILE A 64 -8.28 10.04 -11.32
N SER A 65 -8.90 9.09 -12.05
CA SER A 65 -9.53 7.90 -11.48
C SER A 65 -9.21 6.62 -12.22
#